data_AF-A0A7W1B5L1-F1
#
_entry.id   AF-A0A7W1B5L1-F1
#
_cell.length_a   1.000
_cell.length_b   1.000
_cell.length_c   1.000
_cell.angle_alpha   90.00
_cell.angle_beta   90.00
_cell.angle_gamma   90.00
#
_symmetry.space_group_name_H-M   'P 1'
#
loop_
_entity.id
_entity.type
_entity.pdbx_description
1 polymer ?
#
loop_
_entity_poly.entity_id
_entity_poly.type
_entity_poly.pdbx_seq_one_letter_code
_entity_poly.pdbx_strand_id
1 'polypeptide(L)'
;MSDPDLDLARAAKLSRIPGVTLAEACERYAITKSALTRARRDPASQPTLAELAIAGLTRNGTLTSGTLDLAGLAGWIDYLNHDGCTADEARRLLDPFVTSGQLVIAGERWTLARAWP
;
A
#
# COMPACT_ATOMS: atom_id res chain seq x y z
N MET A 1 12.29 -14.51 -12.19
CA MET A 1 12.45 -14.84 -10.75
C MET A 1 12.35 -13.53 -10.01
N SER A 2 11.45 -13.41 -9.03
CA SER A 2 11.41 -12.22 -8.18
C SER A 2 12.69 -12.11 -7.36
N ASP A 3 13.15 -10.89 -7.13
CA ASP A 3 14.29 -10.60 -6.28
C ASP A 3 13.91 -10.85 -4.80
N PRO A 4 14.52 -11.83 -4.12
CA PRO A 4 14.13 -12.23 -2.77
C PRO A 4 14.32 -11.12 -1.74
N ASP A 5 15.27 -10.21 -1.94
CA ASP A 5 15.48 -9.08 -1.03
C ASP A 5 14.39 -8.02 -1.22
N LEU A 6 13.98 -7.79 -2.47
CA LEU A 6 12.84 -6.93 -2.78
C LEU A 6 11.53 -7.50 -2.22
N ASP A 7 11.31 -8.80 -2.34
CA ASP A 7 10.11 -9.47 -1.81
C ASP A 7 10.08 -9.45 -0.28
N LEU A 8 11.22 -9.59 0.39
CA LEU A 8 11.32 -9.42 1.83
C LEU A 8 10.98 -7.98 2.27
N ALA A 9 11.47 -6.98 1.55
CA ALA A 9 11.17 -5.58 1.82
C ALA A 9 9.67 -5.27 1.62
N ARG A 10 9.07 -5.80 0.54
CA ARG A 10 7.64 -5.67 0.26
C ARG A 10 6.78 -6.37 1.30
N ALA A 11 7.12 -7.59 1.69
CA ALA A 11 6.44 -8.32 2.75
C ALA A 11 6.53 -7.56 4.10
N ALA A 12 7.71 -7.01 4.42
CA ALA A 12 7.91 -6.21 5.63
C ALA A 12 6.99 -4.99 5.65
N LYS A 13 6.93 -4.25 4.54
CA LYS A 13 6.07 -3.07 4.40
C LYS A 13 4.59 -3.42 4.42
N LEU A 14 4.17 -4.44 3.67
CA LEU A 14 2.79 -4.94 3.66
C LEU A 14 2.31 -5.30 5.07
N SER A 15 3.15 -6.01 5.83
CA SER A 15 2.82 -6.45 7.19
C SER A 15 2.75 -5.33 8.25
N ARG A 16 3.10 -4.10 7.86
CA ARG A 16 2.98 -2.89 8.70
C ARG A 16 1.68 -2.14 8.44
N ILE A 17 0.92 -2.52 7.41
CA ILE A 17 -0.37 -1.92 7.11
C ILE A 17 -1.43 -2.50 8.05
N PRO A 18 -2.25 -1.65 8.67
CA PRO A 18 -3.36 -2.10 9.51
C PRO A 18 -4.32 -3.03 8.76
N GLY A 19 -4.70 -4.13 9.40
CA GLY A 19 -5.54 -5.17 8.81
C GLY A 19 -4.78 -6.30 8.08
N VAL A 20 -3.48 -6.15 7.83
CA VAL A 20 -2.66 -7.22 7.22
C VAL A 20 -1.92 -8.02 8.31
N THR A 21 -2.05 -9.33 8.26
CA THR A 21 -1.36 -10.21 9.23
C THR A 21 0.06 -10.58 8.77
N LEU A 22 0.92 -10.96 9.72
CA LEU A 22 2.24 -11.52 9.39
C LEU A 22 2.11 -12.78 8.53
N ALA A 23 1.09 -13.61 8.77
CA ALA A 23 0.87 -14.85 8.04
C ALA A 23 0.52 -14.56 6.58
N GLU A 24 -0.41 -13.63 6.35
CA GLU A 24 -0.79 -13.18 5.01
C GLU A 24 0.41 -12.65 4.22
N ALA A 25 1.25 -11.81 4.84
CA ALA A 25 2.44 -11.28 4.18
C ALA A 25 3.49 -12.37 3.88
N CYS A 26 3.67 -13.34 4.79
CA CYS A 26 4.55 -14.49 4.57
C CYS A 26 4.07 -15.34 3.40
N GLU A 27 2.78 -15.64 3.34
CA GLU A 27 2.16 -16.43 2.28
C GLU A 27 2.29 -15.74 0.93
N ARG A 28 1.96 -14.44 0.85
CA ARG A 28 1.95 -13.68 -0.40
C ARG A 28 3.32 -13.62 -1.09
N TYR A 29 4.40 -13.54 -0.32
CA TYR A 29 5.76 -13.40 -0.84
C TYR A 29 6.64 -14.65 -0.64
N ALA A 30 6.06 -15.76 -0.16
CA ALA A 30 6.79 -16.97 0.20
C ALA A 30 7.99 -16.72 1.15
N ILE A 31 7.80 -15.84 2.14
CA ILE A 31 8.82 -15.43 3.10
C ILE A 31 8.59 -16.12 4.45
N THR A 32 9.68 -16.49 5.14
CA THR A 32 9.57 -17.06 6.49
C THR A 32 9.21 -16.00 7.53
N LYS A 33 8.39 -16.37 8.51
CA LYS A 33 8.00 -15.47 9.62
C LYS A 33 9.21 -14.89 10.37
N SER A 34 10.28 -15.65 10.51
CA SER A 34 11.52 -15.21 11.18
C SER A 34 12.23 -14.12 10.39
N ALA A 35 12.39 -14.29 9.06
CA ALA A 35 12.97 -13.27 8.18
C ALA A 35 12.11 -12.00 8.17
N LEU A 36 10.79 -12.14 8.02
CA LEU A 36 9.86 -11.02 8.03
C LEU A 36 9.91 -10.25 9.36
N THR A 37 9.92 -10.95 10.50
CA THR A 37 9.96 -10.32 11.83
C THR A 37 11.25 -9.50 12.02
N ARG A 38 12.38 -9.97 11.47
CA ARG A 38 13.64 -9.22 11.49
C ARG A 38 13.56 -7.99 10.59
N ALA A 39 13.11 -8.16 9.35
CA ALA A 39 13.01 -7.07 8.36
C ALA A 39 12.08 -5.94 8.83
N ARG A 40 10.98 -6.26 9.52
CA ARG A 40 10.08 -5.25 10.11
C ARG A 40 10.78 -4.30 11.08
N ARG A 41 11.92 -4.65 11.66
CA ARG A 41 12.64 -3.76 12.59
C ARG A 41 13.32 -2.60 11.87
N ASP A 42 13.50 -2.69 10.56
CA ASP A 42 14.01 -1.60 9.75
C ASP A 42 12.97 -0.48 9.66
N PRO A 43 13.32 0.78 10.01
CA PRO A 43 12.46 1.94 9.81
C PRO A 43 11.95 2.10 8.37
N ALA A 44 12.72 1.66 7.36
CA ALA A 44 12.32 1.71 5.96
C ALA A 44 11.11 0.80 5.64
N SER A 45 10.80 -0.15 6.52
CA SER A 45 9.59 -0.97 6.43
C SER A 45 8.32 -0.23 6.83
N GLN A 46 8.42 0.94 7.47
CA GLN A 46 7.26 1.74 7.83
C GLN A 46 6.66 2.37 6.56
N PRO A 47 5.38 2.12 6.24
CA PRO A 47 4.75 2.73 5.08
C PRO A 47 4.57 4.24 5.31
N THR A 48 4.84 5.01 4.27
CA THR A 48 4.49 6.44 4.21
C THR A 48 2.98 6.63 4.05
N LEU A 49 2.48 7.86 4.27
CA LEU A 49 1.06 8.17 4.02
C LEU A 49 0.65 7.93 2.56
N ALA A 50 1.53 8.21 1.61
CA ALA A 50 1.29 7.92 0.19
C ALA A 50 1.17 6.39 -0.03
N GLU A 51 2.05 5.61 0.59
CA GLU A 51 1.99 4.14 0.52
C GLU A 51 0.74 3.57 1.21
N LEU A 52 0.27 4.19 2.29
CA LEU A 52 -1.01 3.86 2.90
C LEU A 52 -2.15 4.22 1.93
N ALA A 53 -2.13 5.39 1.30
CA ALA A 53 -3.18 5.79 0.36
C ALA A 53 -3.34 4.80 -0.81
N ILE A 54 -2.24 4.37 -1.44
CA ILE A 54 -2.30 3.34 -2.48
C ILE A 54 -2.68 1.97 -1.91
N ALA A 55 -2.31 1.63 -0.68
CA ALA A 55 -2.77 0.42 -0.01
C ALA A 55 -4.30 0.41 0.18
N GLY A 56 -4.85 1.50 0.70
CA GLY A 56 -6.28 1.67 0.89
C GLY A 56 -7.04 1.56 -0.43
N LEU A 57 -6.56 2.25 -1.47
CA LEU A 57 -7.14 2.21 -2.81
C LEU A 57 -7.17 0.79 -3.39
N THR A 58 -6.08 0.06 -3.23
CA THR A 58 -5.86 -1.26 -3.86
C THR A 58 -6.29 -2.43 -2.99
N ARG A 59 -6.86 -2.18 -1.79
CA ARG A 59 -7.06 -3.19 -0.75
C ARG A 59 -5.81 -4.03 -0.52
N ASN A 60 -4.74 -3.35 -0.15
CA ASN A 60 -3.42 -3.91 0.11
C ASN A 60 -2.85 -4.69 -1.07
N GLY A 61 -3.08 -4.20 -2.30
CA GLY A 61 -2.57 -4.82 -3.53
C GLY A 61 -3.43 -5.95 -4.11
N THR A 62 -4.60 -6.27 -3.54
CA THR A 62 -5.49 -7.33 -4.04
C THR A 62 -6.33 -6.88 -5.24
N LEU A 63 -6.57 -5.57 -5.37
CA LEU A 63 -7.23 -4.97 -6.53
C LEU A 63 -6.22 -4.26 -7.41
N THR A 64 -6.31 -4.52 -8.72
CA THR A 64 -5.48 -3.85 -9.75
C THR A 64 -6.26 -2.78 -10.52
N SER A 65 -7.57 -2.67 -10.32
CA SER A 65 -8.41 -1.64 -10.92
C SER A 65 -9.67 -1.44 -10.09
N GLY A 66 -10.30 -0.29 -10.28
CA GLY A 66 -11.57 0.00 -9.61
C GLY A 66 -12.09 1.39 -9.90
N THR A 67 -13.07 1.79 -9.11
CA THR A 67 -13.56 3.17 -9.03
C THR A 67 -12.87 3.89 -7.89
N LEU A 68 -12.59 5.17 -8.09
CA LEU A 68 -11.91 6.03 -7.15
C LEU A 68 -12.93 6.59 -6.16
N ASP A 69 -12.92 6.04 -4.94
CA ASP A 69 -13.65 6.57 -3.80
C ASP A 69 -12.70 7.36 -2.89
N LEU A 70 -12.55 8.66 -3.17
CA LEU A 70 -11.66 9.53 -2.40
C LEU A 70 -12.17 9.78 -0.98
N ALA A 71 -13.49 9.79 -0.78
CA ALA A 71 -14.07 10.02 0.54
C ALA A 71 -13.83 8.81 1.46
N GLY A 72 -14.08 7.61 0.95
CA GLY A 72 -13.75 6.37 1.66
C GLY A 72 -12.26 6.24 1.95
N LEU A 73 -11.40 6.59 0.99
CA LEU A 73 -9.96 6.58 1.18
C LEU A 73 -9.50 7.58 2.26
N ALA A 74 -10.00 8.81 2.21
CA ALA A 74 -9.69 9.85 3.20
C ALA A 74 -10.11 9.41 4.62
N GLY A 75 -11.32 8.86 4.77
CA GLY A 75 -11.80 8.36 6.06
C GLY A 75 -10.96 7.19 6.60
N TRP A 76 -10.45 6.31 5.72
CA TRP A 76 -9.55 5.25 6.14
C TRP A 76 -8.19 5.79 6.57
N ILE A 77 -7.62 6.78 5.85
CA ILE A 77 -6.35 7.42 6.24
C ILE A 77 -6.50 8.14 7.58
N ASP A 78 -7.58 8.90 7.77
CA ASP A 78 -7.87 9.60 9.02
C ASP A 78 -8.06 8.60 10.19
N TYR A 79 -8.71 7.46 9.95
CA TYR A 79 -8.79 6.40 10.96
C TYR A 79 -7.41 5.89 11.39
N LEU A 80 -6.43 5.85 10.49
CA LEU A 80 -5.07 5.37 10.79
C LEU A 80 -4.17 6.41 11.42
N ASN A 81 -4.27 7.68 11.01
CA ASN A 81 -3.32 8.72 11.37
C ASN A 81 -3.92 9.82 12.26
N HIS A 82 -5.25 9.86 12.42
CA HIS A 82 -6.00 10.85 13.20
C HIS A 82 -5.63 12.29 12.84
N ASP A 83 -5.48 12.57 11.54
CA ASP A 83 -4.96 13.83 11.01
C ASP A 83 -6.02 14.70 10.31
N GLY A 84 -7.27 14.23 10.21
CA GLY A 84 -8.34 14.93 9.51
C GLY A 84 -8.18 14.91 8.00
N CYS A 85 -7.55 13.87 7.42
CA CYS A 85 -7.35 13.74 5.98
C CYS A 85 -8.63 13.98 5.18
N THR A 86 -8.55 14.88 4.20
CA THR A 86 -9.63 15.21 3.26
C THR A 86 -9.54 14.41 1.96
N ALA A 87 -10.60 14.42 1.15
CA ALA A 87 -10.62 13.77 -0.17
C ALA A 87 -9.55 14.35 -1.12
N ASP A 88 -9.31 15.67 -1.06
CA ASP A 88 -8.29 16.34 -1.87
C ASP A 88 -6.87 15.98 -1.41
N GLU A 89 -6.66 15.78 -0.11
CA GLU A 89 -5.39 15.27 0.43
C GLU A 89 -5.15 13.81 0.03
N ALA A 90 -6.17 12.97 0.16
CA ALA A 90 -6.12 11.59 -0.30
C ALA A 90 -5.79 11.53 -1.80
N ARG A 91 -6.33 12.44 -2.61
CA ARG A 91 -5.95 12.54 -4.03
C ARG A 91 -4.48 12.92 -4.21
N ARG A 92 -3.99 13.94 -3.50
CA ARG A 92 -2.58 14.37 -3.55
C ARG A 92 -1.60 13.27 -3.12
N LEU A 93 -2.00 12.43 -2.17
CA LEU A 93 -1.20 11.28 -1.73
C LEU A 93 -1.02 10.21 -2.83
N LEU A 94 -1.90 10.18 -3.84
CA LEU A 94 -1.80 9.27 -4.99
C LEU A 94 -0.92 9.83 -6.13
N ASP A 95 -0.69 11.14 -6.16
CA ASP A 95 0.05 11.81 -7.25
C ASP A 95 1.46 11.26 -7.52
N PRO A 96 2.25 10.84 -6.50
CA PRO A 96 3.55 10.21 -6.76
C PRO A 96 3.45 8.92 -7.59
N PHE A 97 2.39 8.13 -7.39
CA PHE A 97 2.16 6.89 -8.15
C PHE A 97 1.63 7.16 -9.55
N VAL A 98 0.86 8.24 -9.71
CA VAL A 98 0.43 8.71 -11.03
C VAL A 98 1.62 9.21 -11.84
N THR A 99 2.44 10.06 -11.22
CA THR A 99 3.63 10.66 -11.84
C THR A 99 4.68 9.62 -12.23
N SER A 100 4.86 8.58 -11.40
CA SER A 100 5.77 7.47 -11.71
C SER A 100 5.18 6.44 -12.70
N GLY A 101 3.93 6.61 -13.14
CA GLY A 101 3.25 5.70 -14.06
C GLY A 101 2.81 4.38 -13.42
N GLN A 102 2.92 4.24 -12.09
CA GLN A 102 2.47 3.04 -11.38
C GLN A 102 0.94 2.97 -11.26
N LEU A 103 0.29 4.12 -11.18
CA LEU A 103 -1.16 4.27 -11.09
C LEU A 103 -1.65 5.11 -12.26
N VAL A 104 -2.69 4.66 -12.94
CA VAL A 104 -3.39 5.45 -13.95
C VAL A 104 -4.76 5.79 -13.39
N ILE A 105 -5.12 7.08 -13.38
CA ILE A 105 -6.46 7.54 -13.00
C ILE A 105 -7.07 8.29 -14.18
N ALA A 106 -8.21 7.82 -14.66
CA ALA A 106 -8.98 8.40 -15.75
C ALA A 106 -10.42 8.68 -15.29
N GLY A 107 -10.69 9.94 -14.97
CA GLY A 107 -11.94 10.34 -14.30
C GLY A 107 -12.05 9.64 -12.94
N GLU A 108 -13.14 8.87 -12.78
CA GLU A 108 -13.40 8.08 -11.58
C GLU A 108 -12.80 6.67 -11.62
N ARG A 109 -12.18 6.24 -12.72
CA ARG A 109 -11.59 4.89 -12.80
C ARG A 109 -10.10 4.94 -12.58
N TRP A 110 -9.58 3.91 -11.92
CA TRP A 110 -8.14 3.74 -11.71
C TRP A 110 -7.67 2.34 -12.11
N THR A 111 -6.39 2.23 -12.42
CA THR A 111 -5.74 0.97 -12.79
C THR A 111 -4.28 1.00 -12.36
N LEU A 112 -3.77 -0.10 -11.81
CA LEU A 112 -2.35 -0.27 -11.52
C LEU A 112 -1.61 -0.79 -12.76
N ALA A 113 -0.52 -0.12 -13.12
CA ALA A 113 0.38 -0.61 -14.16
C ALA A 113 1.24 -1.79 -13.68
N ARG A 114 1.43 -1.92 -12.36
CA ARG A 114 2.16 -3.02 -11.71
C ARG A 114 1.53 -3.35 -10.37
N ALA A 115 1.63 -4.61 -9.96
CA ALA A 115 1.21 -5.02 -8.62
C ALA A 115 1.95 -4.22 -7.54
N TRP A 116 1.24 -3.93 -6.45
CA TRP A 116 1.73 -3.24 -5.25
C TRP A 116 1.52 -4.16 -4.05
N PRO A 117 2.32 -4.09 -2.97
CA PRO A 117 3.57 -3.33 -2.83
C PRO A 117 4.75 -3.93 -3.60
#